data_AF-A0A0F9TN84-F1
#
_entry.id   AF-A0A0F9TN84-F1
#
_cell.length_a   1.000
_cell.length_b   1.000
_cell.length_c   1.000
_cell.angle_alpha   90.00
_cell.angle_beta   90.00
_cell.angle_gamma   90.00
#
_symmetry.space_group_name_H-M   'P 1'
#
loop_
_entity.id
_entity.type
_entity.pdbx_description
1 polymer ?
#
loop_
_entity_poly.entity_id
_entity_poly.type
_entity_poly.pdbx_seq_one_letter_code
_entity_poly.pdbx_strand_id
1 'polypeptide(L)'
;MKFFFVLLLSISSFNALALEVAIHNLSSLSSNAQNTVSIWVNQSVEKTQNTLGPLKQTTLPIYLKPQYFAFEPVPWATVKRNNPDGLELHIDRYASLNAFTKDWTLYHELSHLYLPLLPYS
;
A
#
# COMPACT_ATOMS: atom_id res chain seq x y z
N MET A 1 28.44 -27.23 -41.29
CA MET A 1 28.00 -27.96 -40.10
C MET A 1 27.46 -26.96 -39.08
N LYS A 2 26.16 -27.10 -38.77
CA LYS A 2 25.45 -26.74 -37.53
C LYS A 2 25.77 -25.40 -36.85
N PHE A 3 24.94 -24.41 -37.19
CA PHE A 3 24.28 -23.45 -36.31
C PHE A 3 24.81 -23.40 -34.86
N PHE A 4 25.70 -22.43 -34.60
CA PHE A 4 25.99 -22.02 -33.24
C PHE A 4 24.81 -21.17 -32.76
N PHE A 5 24.03 -21.79 -31.87
CA PHE A 5 22.81 -21.29 -31.28
C PHE A 5 23.00 -19.86 -30.76
N VAL A 6 22.28 -18.92 -31.37
CA VAL A 6 22.08 -17.57 -30.87
C VAL A 6 21.48 -17.71 -29.48
N LEU A 7 22.29 -17.40 -28.45
CA LEU A 7 21.85 -17.26 -27.08
C LEU A 7 20.98 -16.01 -27.01
N LEU A 8 19.71 -16.15 -27.41
CA LEU A 8 18.67 -15.17 -27.23
C LEU A 8 18.43 -15.11 -25.71
N LEU A 9 19.14 -14.17 -25.07
CA LEU A 9 18.81 -13.67 -23.74
C LEU A 9 17.38 -13.16 -23.83
N SER A 10 16.43 -14.04 -23.54
CA SER A 10 15.04 -13.73 -23.37
C SER A 10 14.95 -12.98 -22.04
N ILE A 11 15.29 -11.69 -22.09
CA ILE A 11 14.88 -10.71 -21.10
C ILE A 11 13.36 -10.70 -21.21
N SER A 12 12.74 -11.63 -20.48
CA SER A 12 11.32 -11.58 -20.22
C SER A 12 11.15 -10.33 -19.37
N SER A 13 10.83 -9.22 -20.02
CA SER A 13 10.43 -8.00 -19.33
C SER A 13 9.29 -8.40 -18.42
N PHE A 14 9.56 -8.50 -17.11
CA PHE A 14 8.50 -8.56 -16.12
C PHE A 14 7.73 -7.25 -16.32
N ASN A 15 6.61 -7.32 -17.04
CA ASN A 15 5.60 -6.28 -17.01
C ASN A 15 5.03 -6.30 -15.60
N ALA A 16 5.74 -5.69 -14.65
CA ALA A 16 5.17 -5.32 -13.38
C ALA A 16 4.07 -4.32 -13.72
N LEU A 17 2.83 -4.79 -13.75
CA LEU A 17 1.69 -3.90 -13.84
C LEU A 17 1.82 -2.92 -12.67
N ALA A 18 1.82 -1.63 -12.99
CA ALA A 18 1.88 -0.60 -11.98
C ALA A 18 0.70 -0.78 -11.03
N LEU A 19 0.98 -0.85 -9.72
CA LEU A 19 -0.05 -0.95 -8.72
C LEU A 19 -0.85 0.36 -8.68
N GLU A 20 -2.15 0.27 -8.92
CA GLU A 20 -3.08 1.38 -8.71
C GLU A 20 -3.49 1.45 -7.23
N VAL A 21 -3.11 2.51 -6.52
CA VAL A 21 -3.55 2.73 -5.14
C VAL A 21 -4.86 3.52 -5.14
N ALA A 22 -5.97 2.85 -4.84
CA ALA A 22 -7.31 3.44 -4.85
C ALA A 22 -7.70 3.89 -3.43
N ILE A 23 -7.52 5.19 -3.14
CA ILE A 23 -7.83 5.76 -1.81
C ILE A 23 -9.29 6.20 -1.74
N HIS A 24 -10.11 5.45 -1.03
CA HIS A 24 -11.51 5.74 -0.76
C HIS A 24 -11.68 6.70 0.42
N ASN A 25 -12.75 7.51 0.37
CA ASN A 25 -13.09 8.55 1.36
C ASN A 25 -12.04 9.67 1.51
N LEU A 26 -11.10 9.80 0.58
CA LEU A 26 -10.12 10.88 0.60
C LEU A 26 -10.79 12.26 0.61
N SER A 27 -11.85 12.45 -0.19
CA SER A 27 -12.63 13.70 -0.28
C SER A 27 -13.27 14.15 1.04
N SER A 28 -13.35 13.28 2.05
CA SER A 28 -13.85 13.66 3.39
C SER A 28 -12.86 14.51 4.18
N LEU A 29 -11.60 14.58 3.75
CA LEU A 29 -10.53 15.41 4.34
C LEU A 29 -10.50 16.81 3.73
N SER A 30 -9.85 17.76 4.41
CA SER A 30 -9.52 19.06 3.82
C SER A 30 -8.53 18.90 2.66
N SER A 31 -8.50 19.83 1.70
CA SER A 31 -7.60 19.72 0.53
C SER A 31 -6.12 19.53 0.89
N ASN A 32 -5.64 20.18 1.96
CA ASN A 32 -4.27 19.99 2.44
C ASN A 32 -4.04 18.59 3.02
N ALA A 33 -5.01 18.09 3.81
CA ALA A 33 -4.95 16.74 4.35
C ALA A 33 -5.08 15.66 3.25
N GLN A 34 -5.87 15.90 2.20
CA GLN A 34 -5.94 15.02 1.03
C GLN A 34 -4.56 14.86 0.39
N ASN A 35 -3.86 15.97 0.12
CA ASN A 35 -2.53 15.93 -0.44
C ASN A 35 -1.54 15.20 0.49
N THR A 36 -1.58 15.51 1.78
CA THR A 36 -0.73 14.89 2.81
C THR A 36 -0.91 13.37 2.86
N VAL A 37 -2.16 12.91 2.92
CA VAL A 37 -2.49 11.48 3.00
C VAL A 37 -2.15 10.76 1.70
N SER A 38 -2.42 11.36 0.54
CA SER A 38 -2.04 10.77 -0.76
C SER A 38 -0.53 10.59 -0.88
N ILE A 39 0.26 11.60 -0.49
CA ILE A 39 1.73 11.50 -0.51
C ILE A 39 2.20 10.40 0.44
N TRP A 40 1.70 10.41 1.68
CA TRP A 40 2.07 9.42 2.69
C TRP A 40 1.76 7.99 2.26
N VAL A 41 0.54 7.74 1.79
CA VAL A 41 0.08 6.42 1.36
C VAL A 41 0.95 5.92 0.20
N ASN A 42 1.15 6.73 -0.84
CA ASN A 42 1.93 6.34 -2.00
C ASN A 42 3.40 6.07 -1.64
N GLN A 43 4.02 6.92 -0.82
CA GLN A 43 5.38 6.68 -0.32
C GLN A 43 5.49 5.41 0.51
N SER A 44 4.47 5.10 1.31
CA SER A 44 4.47 3.90 2.16
C SER A 44 4.35 2.63 1.32
N VAL A 45 3.47 2.64 0.32
CA VAL A 45 3.32 1.55 -0.65
C VAL A 45 4.61 1.36 -1.44
N GLU A 46 5.18 2.42 -2.00
CA GLU A 46 6.43 2.37 -2.77
C GLU A 46 7.58 1.80 -1.93
N LYS A 47 7.80 2.31 -0.72
CA LYS A 47 8.85 1.81 0.19
C LYS A 47 8.64 0.35 0.55
N THR A 48 7.39 -0.07 0.78
CA THR A 48 7.09 -1.46 1.10
C THR A 48 7.39 -2.36 -0.09
N GLN A 49 6.98 -1.97 -1.30
CA GLN A 49 7.27 -2.73 -2.51
C GLN A 49 8.78 -2.80 -2.81
N ASN A 50 9.52 -1.71 -2.58
CA ASN A 50 10.97 -1.70 -2.71
C ASN A 50 11.68 -2.63 -1.72
N THR A 51 11.03 -2.92 -0.57
CA THR A 51 11.61 -3.77 0.48
C THR A 51 11.20 -5.24 0.34
N LEU A 52 9.93 -5.51 0.04
CA LEU A 52 9.33 -6.85 0.04
C LEU A 52 9.04 -7.40 -1.37
N GLY A 53 9.22 -6.57 -2.40
CA GLY A 53 8.84 -6.88 -3.78
C GLY A 53 7.44 -6.38 -4.16
N PRO A 54 7.04 -6.50 -5.43
CA PRO A 54 5.74 -6.03 -5.89
C PRO A 54 4.59 -6.82 -5.25
N LEU A 55 3.46 -6.15 -5.02
CA LEU A 55 2.23 -6.83 -4.61
C LEU A 55 1.69 -7.66 -5.78
N LYS A 56 1.04 -8.80 -5.47
CA LYS A 56 0.45 -9.67 -6.50
C LYS A 56 -0.75 -9.04 -7.21
N GLN A 57 -1.48 -8.17 -6.51
CA GLN A 57 -2.65 -7.47 -7.03
C GLN A 57 -2.26 -6.22 -7.81
N THR A 58 -3.07 -5.86 -8.80
CA THR A 58 -2.87 -4.66 -9.63
C THR A 58 -3.54 -3.41 -9.06
N THR A 59 -4.46 -3.58 -8.10
CA THR A 59 -5.16 -2.50 -7.42
C THR A 59 -5.11 -2.74 -5.92
N LEU A 60 -4.83 -1.69 -5.14
CA LEU A 60 -4.86 -1.70 -3.68
C LEU A 60 -5.92 -0.71 -3.19
N PRO A 61 -7.12 -1.18 -2.81
CA PRO A 61 -8.13 -0.34 -2.19
C PRO A 61 -7.75 0.00 -0.75
N ILE A 62 -7.74 1.29 -0.43
CA ILE A 62 -7.47 1.83 0.91
C ILE A 62 -8.69 2.64 1.35
N TYR A 63 -9.35 2.20 2.42
CA TYR A 63 -10.53 2.86 2.97
C TYR A 63 -10.16 3.73 4.16
N LEU A 64 -10.23 5.05 3.98
CA LEU A 64 -9.96 5.98 5.07
C LEU A 64 -11.16 6.12 6.02
N LYS A 65 -10.86 6.16 7.31
CA LYS A 65 -11.77 6.46 8.42
C LYS A 65 -11.17 7.60 9.27
N PRO A 66 -11.22 8.86 8.77
CA PRO A 66 -10.62 9.98 9.47
C PRO A 66 -11.26 10.22 10.84
N GLN A 67 -10.41 10.37 11.86
CA GLN A 67 -10.81 10.65 13.23
C GLN A 67 -10.58 12.13 13.55
N TYR A 68 -11.50 12.75 14.27
CA TYR A 68 -11.33 14.13 14.78
C TYR A 68 -10.45 14.20 16.02
N PHE A 69 -10.42 13.12 16.79
CA PHE A 69 -9.65 13.01 18.02
C PHE A 69 -8.90 11.68 17.99
N ALA A 70 -7.59 11.75 17.88
CA ALA A 70 -6.69 10.60 17.90
C ALA A 70 -5.38 11.03 18.58
N PHE A 71 -4.74 10.11 19.30
CA PHE A 71 -3.48 10.34 20.00
C PHE A 71 -2.26 9.87 19.20
N GLU A 72 -2.50 9.20 18.07
CA GLU A 72 -1.50 8.67 17.17
C GLU A 72 -1.90 9.02 15.72
N PRO A 73 -0.95 9.10 14.77
CA PRO A 73 -1.26 9.33 13.36
C PRO A 73 -2.17 8.25 12.77
N VAL A 74 -1.95 6.99 13.13
CA VAL A 74 -2.77 5.84 12.70
C VAL A 74 -3.15 5.00 13.93
N PRO A 75 -4.15 5.40 14.74
CA PRO A 75 -4.52 4.68 15.96
C PRO A 75 -4.99 3.24 15.74
N TRP A 76 -5.49 2.93 14.55
CA TRP A 76 -5.90 1.58 14.19
C TRP A 76 -5.91 1.40 12.67
N ALA A 77 -5.54 0.20 12.22
CA ALA A 77 -5.69 -0.21 10.84
C ALA A 77 -5.94 -1.72 10.79
N THR A 78 -6.45 -2.18 9.65
CA THR A 78 -6.65 -3.62 9.43
C THR A 78 -6.67 -3.96 7.95
N VAL A 79 -6.17 -5.15 7.61
CA VAL A 79 -6.38 -5.76 6.29
C VAL A 79 -7.86 -6.12 6.09
N LYS A 80 -8.42 -5.67 4.97
CA LYS A 80 -9.70 -6.13 4.43
C LYS A 80 -9.43 -7.24 3.41
N ARG A 81 -9.63 -8.51 3.81
CA ARG A 81 -9.50 -9.66 2.90
C ARG A 81 -10.70 -9.74 1.96
N ASN A 82 -10.51 -9.33 0.71
CA ASN A 82 -11.55 -9.22 -0.33
C ASN A 82 -10.91 -9.57 -1.69
N ASN A 83 -11.63 -9.37 -2.80
CA ASN A 83 -11.05 -9.51 -4.14
C ASN A 83 -11.04 -8.14 -4.86
N PRO A 84 -9.93 -7.37 -4.87
CA PRO A 84 -8.63 -7.64 -4.25
C PRO A 84 -8.60 -7.36 -2.73
N ASP A 85 -7.51 -7.77 -2.06
CA ASP A 85 -7.26 -7.41 -0.66
C ASP A 85 -7.02 -5.89 -0.54
N GLY A 86 -7.50 -5.31 0.55
CA GLY A 86 -7.39 -3.88 0.82
C GLY A 86 -7.00 -3.59 2.26
N LEU A 87 -6.94 -2.30 2.60
CA LEU A 87 -6.69 -1.83 3.95
C LEU A 87 -7.81 -0.89 4.40
N GLU A 88 -8.15 -0.92 5.68
CA GLU A 88 -8.95 0.11 6.35
C GLU A 88 -8.04 0.85 7.33
N LEU A 89 -7.98 2.17 7.22
CA LEU A 89 -7.07 3.01 8.00
C LEU A 89 -7.89 4.02 8.81
N HIS A 90 -7.80 3.94 10.13
CA HIS A 90 -8.27 5.00 11.02
C HIS A 90 -7.10 5.94 11.25
N ILE A 91 -7.26 7.19 10.82
CA ILE A 91 -6.17 8.17 10.82
C ILE A 91 -6.54 9.42 11.60
N ASP A 92 -5.57 10.02 12.29
CA ASP A 92 -5.69 11.41 12.71
C ASP A 92 -5.74 12.29 11.48
N ARG A 93 -6.89 12.94 11.25
CA ARG A 93 -7.10 13.77 10.07
C ARG A 93 -6.25 15.05 10.06
N TYR A 94 -5.63 15.40 11.18
CA TYR A 94 -4.80 16.58 11.36
C TYR A 94 -3.31 16.27 11.44
N ALA A 95 -2.93 14.99 11.39
CA ALA A 95 -1.53 14.58 11.47
C ALA A 95 -0.72 15.13 10.29
N SER A 96 0.51 15.56 10.59
CA SER A 96 1.47 16.00 9.59
C SER A 96 2.03 14.83 8.78
N LEU A 97 2.51 15.10 7.56
CA LEU A 97 3.20 14.10 6.74
C LEU A 97 4.35 13.40 7.49
N ASN A 98 5.13 14.16 8.26
CA ASN A 98 6.24 13.63 9.05
C ASN A 98 5.76 12.71 10.18
N ALA A 99 4.63 13.02 10.82
CA ALA A 99 4.04 12.15 11.84
C ALA A 99 3.58 10.83 11.21
N PHE A 100 2.85 10.89 10.09
CA PHE A 100 2.45 9.72 9.33
C PHE A 100 3.63 8.87 8.84
N THR A 101 4.72 9.51 8.38
CA THR A 101 5.90 8.80 7.86
C THR A 101 6.68 8.08 8.96
N LYS A 102 6.61 8.57 10.21
CA LYS A 102 7.23 7.93 11.37
C LYS A 102 6.36 6.83 11.98
N ASP A 103 5.08 6.79 11.63
CA ASP A 103 4.14 5.76 12.08
C ASP A 103 4.40 4.44 11.34
N TRP A 104 4.40 3.33 12.08
CA TRP A 104 4.74 2.00 11.56
C TRP A 104 3.51 1.23 11.07
N THR A 105 2.30 1.67 11.43
CA THR A 105 1.05 0.91 11.31
C THR A 105 0.70 0.59 9.86
N LEU A 106 0.83 1.57 8.95
CA LEU A 106 0.55 1.31 7.52
C LEU A 106 1.56 0.31 6.92
N TYR A 107 2.84 0.39 7.27
CA TYR A 107 3.84 -0.57 6.83
C TYR A 107 3.54 -1.98 7.34
N HIS A 108 3.09 -2.09 8.60
CA HIS A 108 2.68 -3.37 9.18
C HIS A 108 1.51 -4.00 8.44
N GLU A 109 0.44 -3.24 8.19
CA GLU A 109 -0.73 -3.77 7.48
C GLU A 109 -0.41 -4.11 6.01
N LEU A 110 0.43 -3.31 5.34
CA LEU A 110 0.91 -3.65 3.99
C LEU A 110 1.71 -4.96 3.99
N SER A 111 2.50 -5.23 5.04
CA SER A 111 3.27 -6.49 5.14
C SER A 111 2.36 -7.73 5.21
N HIS A 112 1.19 -7.61 5.82
CA HIS A 112 0.20 -8.70 5.86
C HIS A 112 -0.35 -9.06 4.47
N LEU A 113 -0.29 -8.15 3.48
CA LEU A 113 -0.71 -8.44 2.10
C LEU A 113 0.24 -9.41 1.38
N TYR A 114 1.46 -9.58 1.87
CA TYR A 114 2.44 -10.53 1.33
C TYR A 114 2.27 -11.93 1.93
N LEU A 115 1.50 -12.06 3.01
CA LEU A 115 1.28 -13.30 3.72
C LEU A 115 -0.08 -13.91 3.33
N PRO A 116 -0.17 -15.25 3.14
CA PRO A 116 -1.46 -15.90 2.97
C PRO A 116 -2.31 -15.73 4.23
N LEU A 117 -3.63 -15.75 4.08
CA LEU A 117 -4.54 -15.86 5.22
C LEU A 117 -4.30 -17.20 5.91
N LEU A 118 -3.73 -17.16 7.11
CA LEU A 118 -3.51 -18.36 7.91
C LEU A 118 -4.82 -18.71 8.63
N PRO A 119 -5.33 -19.94 8.52
CA PRO A 119 -6.48 -20.37 9.30
C PRO A 119 -6.10 -20.41 10.78
N TYR A 120 -7.03 -20.02 11.66
CA TYR A 120 -6.90 -20.32 13.09
C TYR A 120 -7.02 -21.84 13.26
N SER A 121 -5.98 -22.47 13.79
CA SER A 121 -5.92 -23.90 14.12
C SER A 121 -6.77 -24.24 15.32
#